data_AF-A0A8S4RP62-F1
#
_entry.id   AF-A0A8S4RP62-F1
#
_cell.length_a   1.000
_cell.length_b   1.000
_cell.length_c   1.000
_cell.angle_alpha   90.00
_cell.angle_beta   90.00
_cell.angle_gamma   90.00
#
_symmetry.space_group_name_H-M   'P 1'
#
loop_
_entity.id
_entity.type
_entity.pdbx_description
1 polymer ?
#
loop_
_entity_poly.entity_id
_entity_poly.type
_entity_poly.pdbx_seq_one_letter_code
_entity_poly.pdbx_strand_id
1 'polypeptide(L)'
;ANRWVKNMERQNGLQITKLSESGYLRMLENCIRLGWPMLIEDLGEALDATLSPVLLKQTFLQAGRLLIHLGDSDIEYDTNFRLYLTTKLANPHYLPEICIQVTLVNFTVTLSGLEDQLLA
;
A
#
# COMPACT_ATOMS: atom_id res chain seq x y z
N ALA A 1 -2.94 12.78 -3.17
CA ALA A 1 -2.92 11.30 -3.27
C ALA A 1 -4.19 10.64 -2.71
N ASN A 2 -4.53 10.77 -1.43
CA ASN A 2 -5.60 9.96 -0.79
C ASN A 2 -6.97 10.07 -1.47
N ARG A 3 -7.40 11.28 -1.85
CA ARG A 3 -8.67 11.48 -2.58
C ARG A 3 -8.68 10.76 -3.94
N TRP A 4 -7.55 10.70 -4.62
CA TRP A 4 -7.41 10.03 -5.91
C TRP A 4 -7.58 8.50 -5.76
N VAL A 5 -6.89 7.88 -4.80
CA VAL A 5 -7.03 6.44 -4.51
C VAL A 5 -8.46 6.09 -4.07
N LYS A 6 -9.05 6.89 -3.17
CA LYS A 6 -10.43 6.68 -2.70
C LYS A 6 -11.46 6.77 -3.83
N ASN A 7 -11.24 7.64 -4.81
CA ASN A 7 -12.12 7.75 -5.98
C ASN A 7 -11.91 6.60 -6.97
N MET A 8 -10.67 6.18 -7.19
CA MET A 8 -10.32 5.08 -8.09
C MET A 8 -10.90 3.74 -7.61
N GLU A 9 -10.80 3.46 -6.31
CA GLU A 9 -11.23 2.19 -5.70
C GLU A 9 -12.65 2.26 -5.10
N ARG A 10 -13.45 3.26 -5.48
CA ARG A 10 -14.79 3.54 -4.91
C ARG A 10 -15.75 2.36 -5.02
N GLN A 11 -15.64 1.55 -6.07
CA GLN A 11 -16.51 0.41 -6.32
C GLN A 11 -15.91 -0.92 -5.81
N ASN A 12 -14.64 -0.92 -5.42
CA ASN A 12 -13.88 -2.14 -5.11
C ASN A 12 -13.77 -2.42 -3.60
N GLY A 13 -14.43 -1.61 -2.75
CA GLY A 13 -14.46 -1.86 -1.30
C GLY A 13 -13.15 -1.52 -0.58
N LEU A 14 -12.52 -0.40 -0.95
CA LEU A 14 -11.25 0.07 -0.37
C LEU A 14 -11.27 0.08 1.16
N GLN A 15 -10.37 -0.69 1.76
CA GLN A 15 -10.10 -0.66 3.19
C GLN A 15 -9.05 0.40 3.50
N ILE A 16 -9.27 1.23 4.52
CA ILE A 16 -8.38 2.33 4.87
C ILE A 16 -7.91 2.14 6.31
N THR A 17 -6.60 2.20 6.54
CA THR A 17 -6.00 2.07 7.87
C THR A 17 -4.78 2.98 8.00
N LYS A 18 -4.24 3.07 9.21
CA LYS A 18 -2.90 3.62 9.50
C LYS A 18 -2.00 2.57 10.13
N LEU A 19 -0.68 2.75 10.03
CA LEU A 19 0.29 1.88 10.71
C LEU A 19 0.22 1.97 12.24
N SER A 20 -0.30 3.08 12.78
CA SER A 20 -0.48 3.27 14.22
C SER A 20 -1.60 2.42 14.82
N GLU A 21 -2.48 1.84 14.00
CA GLU A 21 -3.62 1.08 14.46
C GLU A 21 -3.25 -0.39 14.71
N SER A 22 -3.44 -0.88 15.94
CA SER A 22 -3.03 -2.23 16.36
C SER A 22 -3.69 -3.39 15.60
N GLY A 23 -4.68 -3.12 14.74
CA GLY A 23 -5.39 -4.10 13.93
C GLY A 23 -4.98 -4.14 12.45
N TYR A 24 -4.03 -3.32 12.02
CA TYR A 24 -3.73 -3.15 10.60
C TYR A 24 -3.26 -4.46 9.92
N LEU A 25 -2.43 -5.28 10.61
CA LEU A 25 -1.96 -6.56 10.07
C LEU A 25 -3.12 -7.52 9.81
N ARG A 26 -4.05 -7.67 10.77
CA ARG A 26 -5.25 -8.51 10.59
C ARG A 26 -6.13 -8.01 9.44
N MET A 27 -6.25 -6.69 9.29
CA MET A 27 -6.98 -6.12 8.16
C MET A 27 -6.26 -6.42 6.83
N LEU A 28 -4.93 -6.32 6.81
CA LEU A 28 -4.10 -6.65 5.65
C LEU A 28 -4.23 -8.12 5.25
N GLU A 29 -4.18 -9.03 6.22
CA GLU A 29 -4.40 -10.47 6.00
C GLU A 29 -5.74 -10.74 5.31
N ASN A 30 -6.82 -10.10 5.81
CA ASN A 30 -8.15 -10.23 5.24
C ASN A 30 -8.23 -9.64 3.83
N CYS A 31 -7.60 -8.49 3.59
CA CYS A 31 -7.59 -7.86 2.28
C CYS A 31 -6.85 -8.71 1.24
N ILE A 32 -5.70 -9.29 1.62
CA ILE A 32 -4.92 -10.20 0.77
C ILE A 32 -5.76 -11.43 0.40
N ARG A 33 -6.45 -12.02 1.38
CA ARG A 33 -7.27 -13.22 1.19
C ARG A 33 -8.52 -12.98 0.34
N LEU A 34 -9.16 -11.82 0.51
CA LEU A 34 -10.41 -11.47 -0.17
C LEU A 34 -10.19 -10.69 -1.47
N GLY A 35 -8.95 -10.32 -1.79
CA GLY A 35 -8.63 -9.49 -2.95
C GLY A 35 -9.08 -8.03 -2.83
N TRP A 36 -9.35 -7.55 -1.61
CA TRP A 36 -9.80 -6.17 -1.41
C TRP A 36 -8.64 -5.18 -1.47
N PRO A 37 -8.80 -4.03 -2.14
CA PRO A 37 -7.78 -3.00 -2.14
C PRO A 37 -7.65 -2.39 -0.76
N MET A 38 -6.42 -2.10 -0.35
CA MET A 38 -6.11 -1.51 0.95
C MET A 38 -5.26 -0.26 0.80
N LEU A 39 -5.61 0.81 1.51
CA LEU A 39 -4.87 2.06 1.59
C LEU A 39 -4.33 2.25 3.01
N ILE A 40 -3.02 2.36 3.13
CA ILE A 40 -2.35 2.77 4.36
C ILE A 40 -2.04 4.26 4.27
N GLU A 41 -2.64 5.03 5.16
CA GLU A 41 -2.45 6.48 5.28
C GLU A 41 -1.37 6.84 6.32
N ASP A 42 -0.81 8.05 6.16
CA ASP A 42 0.12 8.66 7.11
C ASP A 42 1.39 7.83 7.37
N LEU A 43 1.95 7.25 6.31
CA LEU A 43 3.18 6.47 6.40
C LEU A 43 4.35 7.35 6.84
N GLY A 44 5.00 6.96 7.93
CA GLY A 44 6.22 7.61 8.42
C GLY A 44 7.45 7.26 7.58
N GLU A 45 8.63 7.53 8.15
CA GLU A 45 9.92 7.20 7.51
C GLU A 45 10.27 5.72 7.66
N ALA A 46 9.83 5.09 8.74
CA ALA A 46 10.04 3.67 9.00
C ALA A 46 8.85 2.84 8.52
N LEU A 47 9.12 1.89 7.63
CA LEU A 47 8.23 0.78 7.28
C LEU A 47 8.58 -0.41 8.15
N ASP A 48 7.57 -1.08 8.69
CA ASP A 48 7.76 -2.32 9.43
C ASP A 48 8.23 -3.42 8.46
N ALA A 49 9.28 -4.16 8.85
CA ALA A 49 9.83 -5.25 8.07
C ALA A 49 8.80 -6.37 7.81
N THR A 50 7.76 -6.46 8.64
CA THR A 50 6.62 -7.36 8.43
C THR A 50 5.90 -7.13 7.10
N LEU A 51 5.94 -5.91 6.54
CA LEU A 51 5.32 -5.60 5.24
C LEU A 51 6.17 -6.01 4.04
N SER A 52 7.47 -6.29 4.25
CA SER A 52 8.42 -6.61 3.16
C SER A 52 7.90 -7.68 2.18
N PRO A 53 7.34 -8.82 2.63
CA PRO A 53 6.85 -9.85 1.71
C PRO A 53 5.76 -9.33 0.77
N VAL A 54 4.88 -8.46 1.27
CA VAL A 54 3.76 -7.88 0.52
C VAL A 54 4.26 -6.83 -0.46
N LEU A 55 5.20 -5.98 -0.03
CA LEU A 55 5.82 -4.98 -0.90
C LEU A 55 6.58 -5.64 -2.06
N LEU A 56 7.30 -6.73 -1.75
CA LEU A 56 8.06 -7.52 -2.71
C LEU A 56 7.22 -8.48 -3.56
N LYS A 57 5.93 -8.65 -3.22
CA LYS A 57 5.07 -9.71 -3.77
C LYS A 57 5.77 -11.08 -3.74
N GLN A 58 6.36 -11.42 -2.59
CA GLN A 58 7.00 -12.72 -2.34
C GLN A 58 5.96 -13.83 -2.16
N THR A 59 5.23 -14.12 -3.23
CA THR A 59 4.26 -15.20 -3.27
C THR A 59 4.89 -16.50 -3.71
N PHE A 60 4.41 -17.62 -3.20
CA PHE A 60 4.85 -18.95 -3.56
C PHE A 60 3.66 -19.89 -3.80
N LEU A 61 3.87 -20.93 -4.60
CA LEU A 61 2.84 -21.95 -4.87
C LEU A 61 3.02 -23.12 -3.90
N GLN A 62 1.98 -23.43 -3.15
CA GLN A 62 1.94 -24.60 -2.29
C GLN A 62 0.61 -25.33 -2.47
N ALA A 63 0.66 -26.64 -2.74
CA ALA A 63 -0.53 -27.47 -2.96
C ALA A 63 -1.53 -26.89 -3.98
N GLY A 64 -1.04 -26.21 -5.02
CA GLY A 64 -1.86 -25.59 -6.06
C GLY A 64 -2.50 -24.25 -5.68
N ARG A 65 -2.18 -23.69 -4.51
CA ARG A 65 -2.65 -22.37 -4.05
C ARG A 65 -1.49 -21.37 -4.06
N LEU A 66 -1.78 -20.14 -4.45
CA LEU A 66 -0.84 -19.03 -4.36
C LEU A 66 -0.90 -18.48 -2.93
N LEU A 67 0.22 -18.54 -2.21
CA LEU A 67 0.34 -18.10 -0.82
C LEU A 67 1.36 -16.98 -0.70
N ILE A 68 1.26 -16.20 0.36
CA ILE A 68 2.26 -15.23 0.80
C ILE A 68 2.54 -15.43 2.29
N HIS A 69 3.80 -15.32 2.68
CA HIS A 69 4.20 -15.38 4.09
C HIS A 69 4.11 -13.98 4.69
N LEU A 70 3.29 -13.80 5.73
CA LEU A 70 3.14 -12.53 6.44
C LEU A 70 3.16 -12.77 7.94
N GLY A 71 4.14 -12.20 8.63
CA GLY A 71 4.36 -12.47 10.05
C GLY A 71 4.63 -13.96 10.27
N ASP A 72 3.81 -14.61 11.09
CA ASP A 72 3.92 -16.04 11.40
C ASP A 72 2.92 -16.91 10.61
N SER A 73 2.27 -16.38 9.57
CA SER A 73 1.18 -17.06 8.86
C SER A 73 1.35 -17.05 7.34
N ASP A 74 0.96 -18.16 6.72
CA ASP A 74 0.82 -18.27 5.28
C ASP A 74 -0.63 -17.96 4.88
N ILE A 75 -0.79 -17.00 3.98
CA ILE A 75 -2.09 -16.46 3.59
C ILE A 75 -2.30 -16.72 2.11
N GLU A 76 -3.49 -17.18 1.75
CA GLU A 76 -3.89 -17.27 0.35
C GLU A 76 -3.89 -15.89 -0.29
N TYR A 77 -3.11 -15.74 -1.35
CA TYR A 77 -2.92 -14.48 -2.05
C TYR A 77 -3.89 -14.39 -3.23
N ASP A 78 -4.83 -13.45 -3.16
CA ASP A 78 -5.70 -13.13 -4.27
C ASP A 78 -5.01 -12.15 -5.24
N THR A 79 -5.03 -12.45 -6.53
CA THR A 79 -4.36 -11.64 -7.55
C THR A 79 -5.02 -10.28 -7.80
N ASN A 80 -6.26 -10.08 -7.34
CA ASN A 80 -6.96 -8.79 -7.37
C ASN A 80 -6.54 -7.85 -6.23
N PHE A 81 -5.81 -8.35 -5.22
CA PHE A 81 -5.33 -7.53 -4.12
C PHE A 81 -4.42 -6.39 -4.61
N ARG A 82 -4.67 -5.19 -4.07
CA ARG A 82 -3.87 -3.98 -4.34
C ARG A 82 -3.56 -3.26 -3.03
N LEU A 83 -2.29 -2.96 -2.80
CA LEU A 83 -1.84 -2.16 -1.67
C LEU A 83 -1.46 -0.76 -2.14
N TYR A 84 -2.03 0.25 -1.50
CA TYR A 84 -1.73 1.66 -1.70
C TYR A 84 -1.12 2.23 -0.42
N LEU A 85 -0.01 2.97 -0.57
CA LEU A 85 0.66 3.63 0.53
C LEU A 85 0.69 5.13 0.29
N THR A 86 0.39 5.92 1.30
CA THR A 86 0.44 7.39 1.20
C THR A 86 1.19 7.97 2.39
N THR A 87 2.11 8.89 2.10
CA THR A 87 2.84 9.67 3.11
C THR A 87 2.56 11.16 2.93
N LYS A 88 2.61 11.90 4.04
CA LYS A 88 2.55 13.37 4.05
C LYS A 88 3.95 14.00 4.07
N LEU A 89 4.99 13.18 4.20
CA LEU A 89 6.37 13.67 4.20
C LEU A 89 6.72 14.17 2.80
N ALA A 90 7.20 15.41 2.71
CA ALA A 90 7.57 16.01 1.43
C ALA A 90 8.83 15.36 0.84
N ASN A 91 9.78 14.97 1.70
CA ASN A 91 11.04 14.30 1.34
C ASN A 91 11.29 13.09 2.26
N PRO A 92 10.53 11.99 2.12
CA PRO A 92 10.81 10.80 2.91
C PRO A 92 12.12 10.16 2.44
N HIS A 93 13.07 9.98 3.36
CA HIS A 93 14.31 9.25 3.09
C HIS A 93 14.09 7.74 3.25
N TYR A 94 13.32 7.14 2.35
CA TYR A 94 13.21 5.69 2.30
C TYR A 94 14.54 5.08 1.83
N LEU A 95 14.92 3.96 2.46
CA LEU A 95 16.10 3.23 2.05
C LEU A 95 15.99 2.86 0.56
N PRO A 96 17.09 2.89 -0.21
CA PRO A 96 17.08 2.52 -1.62
C PRO A 96 16.42 1.17 -1.89
N GLU A 97 16.57 0.22 -0.96
CA GLU A 97 15.91 -1.09 -0.99
C GLU A 97 14.38 -0.98 -1.08
N ILE A 98 13.74 -0.06 -0.35
CA ILE A 98 12.29 0.14 -0.41
C ILE A 98 11.90 0.79 -1.74
N CYS A 99 12.67 1.79 -2.18
CA CYS A 99 12.41 2.55 -3.40
C CYS A 99 12.46 1.71 -4.68
N ILE A 100 13.25 0.63 -4.71
CA ILE A 100 13.29 -0.30 -5.84
C ILE A 100 12.17 -1.35 -5.82
N GLN A 101 11.51 -1.54 -4.67
CA GLN A 101 10.52 -2.59 -4.44
C GLN A 101 9.09 -2.13 -4.70
N VAL A 102 8.83 -0.83 -4.60
CA VAL A 102 7.50 -0.24 -4.80
C VAL A 102 7.51 0.74 -5.96
N THR A 103 6.39 0.85 -6.66
CA THR A 103 6.20 1.93 -7.63
C THR A 103 5.89 3.22 -6.89
N LEU A 104 6.87 4.13 -6.82
CA LEU A 104 6.72 5.42 -6.17
C LEU A 104 6.06 6.42 -7.12
N VAL A 105 4.92 6.98 -6.72
CA VAL A 105 4.21 8.02 -7.48
C VAL A 105 4.25 9.33 -6.69
N ASN A 106 4.90 10.35 -7.24
CA ASN A 106 5.00 11.66 -6.60
C ASN A 106 3.72 12.48 -6.84
N PHE A 107 3.04 12.86 -5.76
CA PHE A 107 1.86 13.73 -5.78
C PHE A 107 2.12 15.12 -5.18
N THR A 108 3.38 15.49 -4.94
CA THR A 108 3.75 16.82 -4.46
C THR A 108 3.42 17.84 -5.52
N VAL A 109 2.52 18.77 -5.19
CA VAL A 109 2.19 19.89 -6.06
C VAL A 109 3.39 20.84 -6.07
N THR A 110 4.03 21.00 -7.22
CA THR A 110 5.04 22.05 -7.43
C THR A 110 4.32 23.39 -7.63
N LEU A 111 4.99 24.51 -7.35
CA LEU A 111 4.41 25.85 -7.52
C LEU A 111 3.81 26.05 -8.93
N SER A 112 4.50 25.52 -9.96
CA SER A 112 4.02 25.51 -11.35
C SER A 112 2.76 24.68 -11.56
N GLY A 113 2.62 23.54 -10.87
CA GLY A 113 1.44 22.68 -10.97
C GLY A 113 0.23 23.26 -10.23
N LEU A 114 0.44 24.14 -9.24
CA LEU A 114 -0.63 24.88 -8.58
C LEU A 114 -1.18 26.01 -9.47
N GLU A 115 -0.30 26.68 -10.24
CA GLU A 115 -0.71 27.69 -11.23
C GLU A 115 -1.61 27.07 -12.31
N ASP A 116 -1.21 25.92 -12.88
CA ASP A 116 -2.02 25.21 -13.88
C ASP A 116 -3.35 24.67 -13.30
N GLN A 117 -3.40 24.32 -12.01
CA GLN A 117 -4.63 23.86 -11.34
C GLN A 117 -5.59 25.00 -10.97
N LEU A 118 -5.11 26.24 -10.86
CA LEU A 118 -5.93 27.43 -10.58
C LEU A 118 -6.37 28.15 -11.87
N LEU A 119 -5.71 27.88 -13.00
CA LEU A 119 -6.05 28.40 -14.32
C LEU A 119 -7.10 27.55 -15.07
N ALA A 120 -7.52 26.42 -14.51
CA ALA A 120 -8.54 25.51 -15.06
C ALA A 120 -9.96 25.79 -14.55
#